data_AF-A0A356KAX2-F1
#
_entry.id   AF-A0A356KAX2-F1
#
_cell.length_a   1.000
_cell.length_b   1.000
_cell.length_c   1.000
_cell.angle_alpha   90.00
_cell.angle_beta   90.00
_cell.angle_gamma   90.00
#
_symmetry.space_group_name_H-M   'P 1'
#
loop_
_entity.id
_entity.type
_entity.pdbx_description
1 polymer ?
#
loop_
_entity_poly.entity_id
_entity_poly.type
_entity_poly.pdbx_seq_one_letter_code
_entity_poly.pdbx_strand_id
1 'polypeptide(L)'
;AIEYLFPSIRLGTLWTVLGAPVSIGFVAIGITAAVVMTWINVIGIRAAALVQSVITATVLIAGILLIVGAVSFGSLANAEPPIATPATGILTVLIMVPAMMVGFDVIPQSAEEINLPSRRIGWLLVLSLLMAVLWYGAVSFAVSMALDPTALESTSMATADAATSLWNGRWAGTVLIVGGVGGILTSWNAFIIG
;
A
#
# COMPACT_ATOMS: atom_id res chain seq x y z
N ALA A 1 -5.17 4.89 7.25
CA ALA A 1 -5.86 5.16 5.98
C ALA A 1 -7.27 5.71 6.20
N ILE A 2 -8.26 4.90 6.60
CA ILE A 2 -9.64 5.39 6.75
C ILE A 2 -9.77 6.37 7.93
N GLU A 3 -9.03 6.17 9.01
CA GLU A 3 -8.92 7.13 10.14
C GLU A 3 -8.39 8.50 9.70
N TYR A 4 -7.57 8.57 8.64
CA TYR A 4 -7.09 9.85 8.10
C TYR A 4 -8.23 10.63 7.40
N LEU A 5 -9.15 9.92 6.74
CA LEU A 5 -10.32 10.53 6.09
C LEU A 5 -11.44 10.85 7.08
N PHE A 6 -11.60 10.02 8.12
CA PHE A 6 -12.64 10.16 9.14
C PHE A 6 -12.03 9.93 10.55
N PRO A 7 -11.50 10.99 11.19
CA PRO A 7 -10.83 10.89 12.49
C PRO A 7 -11.73 10.41 13.63
N SER A 8 -13.04 10.55 13.48
CA SER A 8 -14.06 10.13 14.46
C SER A 8 -14.47 8.65 14.38
N ILE A 9 -13.72 7.81 13.65
CA ILE A 9 -14.06 6.39 13.43
C ILE A 9 -13.89 5.52 14.69
N ARG A 10 -13.10 5.94 15.68
CA ARG A 10 -12.90 5.19 16.93
C ARG A 10 -14.12 5.29 17.84
N LEU A 11 -15.21 4.63 17.46
CA LEU A 11 -16.44 4.50 18.24
C LEU A 11 -16.22 3.49 19.37
N GLY A 12 -15.55 3.90 20.44
CA GLY A 12 -15.31 3.06 21.62
C GLY A 12 -14.34 1.88 21.40
N THR A 13 -13.69 1.45 22.48
CA THR A 13 -12.77 0.30 22.48
C THR A 13 -13.52 -0.96 22.89
N LEU A 14 -13.46 -2.03 22.08
CA LEU A 14 -14.03 -3.33 22.43
C LEU A 14 -13.09 -4.12 23.35
N TRP A 15 -11.86 -4.33 22.90
CA TRP A 15 -10.81 -5.02 23.64
C TRP A 15 -9.42 -4.47 23.28
N THR A 16 -8.39 -4.90 24.01
CA THR A 16 -7.00 -4.50 23.78
C THR A 16 -6.14 -5.72 23.44
N VAL A 17 -5.32 -5.64 22.39
CA VAL A 17 -4.33 -6.66 22.04
C VAL A 17 -2.95 -6.05 22.14
N LEU A 18 -2.08 -6.58 23.02
CA LEU A 18 -0.73 -6.06 23.27
C LEU A 18 -0.71 -4.53 23.56
N GLY A 19 -1.72 -4.03 24.27
CA GLY A 19 -1.87 -2.60 24.58
C GLY A 19 -2.44 -1.74 23.45
N ALA A 20 -2.66 -2.30 22.26
CA ALA A 20 -3.33 -1.60 21.16
C ALA A 20 -4.86 -1.73 21.30
N PRO A 21 -5.63 -0.61 21.36
CA PRO A 21 -7.08 -0.64 21.45
C PRO A 21 -7.73 -1.03 20.12
N VAL A 22 -8.57 -2.06 20.14
CA VAL A 22 -9.39 -2.46 19.00
C VAL A 22 -10.74 -1.75 19.09
N SER A 23 -11.00 -0.84 18.16
CA SER A 23 -12.25 -0.05 18.15
C SER A 23 -13.39 -0.75 17.41
N ILE A 24 -14.64 -0.50 17.82
CA ILE A 24 -15.84 -1.01 17.13
C ILE A 24 -15.83 -0.56 15.66
N GLY A 25 -15.48 0.70 15.40
CA GLY A 25 -15.47 1.25 14.04
C GLY A 25 -14.54 0.50 13.10
N PHE A 26 -13.34 0.16 13.55
CA PHE A 26 -12.40 -0.64 12.74
C PHE A 26 -12.91 -2.06 12.48
N VAL A 27 -13.51 -2.70 13.49
CA VAL A 27 -14.10 -4.04 13.33
C VAL A 27 -15.26 -4.00 12.33
N ALA A 28 -16.15 -3.02 12.46
CA ALA A 28 -17.29 -2.84 11.56
C ALA A 28 -16.85 -2.61 10.11
N ILE A 29 -15.81 -1.80 9.90
CA ILE A 29 -15.24 -1.56 8.57
C ILE A 29 -14.66 -2.86 7.99
N GLY A 30 -13.90 -3.62 8.78
CA GLY A 30 -13.34 -4.90 8.36
C GLY A 30 -14.42 -5.90 7.95
N ILE A 31 -15.46 -6.05 8.78
CA ILE A 31 -16.60 -6.94 8.48
C ILE A 31 -17.33 -6.48 7.22
N THR A 32 -17.62 -5.19 7.11
CA THR A 32 -18.35 -4.64 5.96
C THR A 32 -17.57 -4.85 4.66
N ALA A 33 -16.26 -4.56 4.69
CA ALA A 33 -15.39 -4.79 3.54
C ALA A 33 -15.35 -6.28 3.15
N ALA A 34 -15.20 -7.19 4.12
CA ALA A 34 -15.22 -8.63 3.85
C ALA A 34 -16.54 -9.09 3.20
N VAL A 35 -17.69 -8.67 3.75
CA VAL A 35 -19.02 -9.01 3.19
C VAL A 35 -19.18 -8.47 1.77
N VAL A 36 -18.79 -7.22 1.52
CA VAL A 36 -18.85 -6.63 0.18
C VAL A 36 -17.97 -7.40 -0.81
N MET A 37 -16.76 -7.76 -0.41
CA MET A 37 -15.85 -8.54 -1.24
C MET A 37 -16.40 -9.93 -1.53
N THR A 38 -16.93 -10.64 -0.54
CA THR A 38 -17.59 -11.94 -0.75
C THR A 38 -18.77 -11.80 -1.71
N TRP A 39 -19.60 -10.78 -1.53
CA TRP A 39 -20.76 -10.54 -2.39
C TRP A 39 -20.37 -10.30 -3.86
N ILE A 40 -19.34 -9.47 -4.10
CA ILE A 40 -18.81 -9.22 -5.46
C ILE A 40 -18.32 -10.52 -6.10
N ASN A 41 -17.64 -11.37 -5.32
CA ASN A 41 -17.14 -12.66 -5.80
C ASN A 41 -18.25 -13.66 -6.12
N VAL A 42 -19.35 -13.65 -5.34
CA VAL A 42 -20.51 -14.52 -5.59
C VAL A 42 -21.29 -14.09 -6.85
N ILE A 43 -21.35 -12.79 -7.17
CA ILE A 43 -22.03 -12.30 -8.39
C ILE A 43 -21.32 -12.77 -9.66
N GLY A 44 -19.99 -12.87 -9.64
CA GLY A 44 -19.25 -13.53 -10.71
C GLY A 44 -17.85 -12.97 -10.96
N ILE A 45 -16.97 -13.87 -11.43
CA ILE A 45 -15.53 -13.64 -11.65
C ILE A 45 -15.25 -12.47 -12.59
N ARG A 46 -16.09 -12.24 -13.61
CA ARG A 46 -15.91 -11.11 -14.57
C ARG A 46 -16.08 -9.74 -13.89
N ALA A 47 -17.01 -9.60 -12.96
CA ALA A 47 -17.22 -8.37 -12.23
C ALA A 47 -16.07 -8.13 -11.23
N ALA A 48 -15.64 -9.18 -10.52
CA ALA A 48 -14.48 -9.13 -9.63
C ALA A 48 -13.20 -8.72 -10.37
N ALA A 49 -12.95 -9.27 -11.57
CA ALA A 49 -11.78 -8.93 -12.40
C ALA A 49 -11.81 -7.47 -12.88
N LEU A 50 -12.98 -6.93 -13.22
CA LEU A 50 -13.12 -5.51 -13.58
C LEU A 50 -12.82 -4.60 -12.39
N VAL A 51 -13.42 -4.89 -11.24
CA VAL A 51 -13.19 -4.14 -9.99
C VAL A 51 -11.71 -4.17 -9.61
N GLN A 52 -11.08 -5.35 -9.66
CA GLN A 52 -9.64 -5.51 -9.45
C GLN A 52 -8.82 -4.61 -10.38
N SER A 53 -9.15 -4.60 -11.67
CA SER A 53 -8.42 -3.82 -12.68
C SER A 53 -8.52 -2.32 -12.44
N VAL A 54 -9.72 -1.83 -12.12
CA VAL A 54 -9.95 -0.40 -11.83
C VAL A 54 -9.21 0.03 -10.57
N ILE A 55 -9.24 -0.80 -9.53
CA ILE A 55 -8.55 -0.48 -8.27
C ILE A 55 -7.02 -0.49 -8.48
N THR A 56 -6.47 -1.49 -9.16
CA THR A 56 -5.04 -1.53 -9.50
C THR A 56 -4.62 -0.31 -10.32
N ALA A 57 -5.43 0.12 -11.30
CA ALA A 57 -5.17 1.34 -12.04
C ALA A 57 -5.14 2.58 -11.13
N THR A 58 -6.03 2.64 -10.13
CA THR A 58 -6.07 3.72 -9.14
C THR A 58 -4.80 3.74 -8.28
N VAL A 59 -4.31 2.57 -7.84
CA VAL A 59 -3.04 2.42 -7.10
C VAL A 59 -1.87 2.94 -7.94
N LEU A 60 -1.82 2.56 -9.22
CA LEU A 60 -0.76 2.99 -10.13
C LEU A 60 -0.79 4.50 -10.35
N ILE A 61 -1.98 5.09 -10.60
CA ILE A 61 -2.14 6.54 -10.76
C ILE A 61 -1.67 7.27 -9.50
N ALA A 62 -2.07 6.79 -8.32
CA ALA A 62 -1.67 7.39 -7.05
C ALA A 62 -0.15 7.34 -6.83
N GLY A 63 0.49 6.20 -7.11
CA GLY A 63 1.95 6.10 -7.00
C GLY A 63 2.70 6.93 -8.04
N ILE A 64 2.22 6.97 -9.29
CA ILE A 64 2.80 7.83 -10.34
C ILE A 64 2.68 9.30 -9.95
N LEU A 65 1.52 9.73 -9.43
CA LEU A 65 1.31 11.10 -8.95
C LEU A 65 2.31 11.48 -7.85
N LEU A 66 2.59 10.56 -6.92
CA LEU A 66 3.58 10.77 -5.88
C LEU A 66 4.99 10.89 -6.47
N ILE A 67 5.38 9.98 -7.35
CA ILE A 67 6.72 9.95 -7.97
C ILE A 67 6.94 11.21 -8.82
N VAL A 68 5.96 11.59 -9.66
CA VAL A 68 6.03 12.80 -10.48
C VAL A 68 6.09 14.05 -9.60
N GLY A 69 5.30 14.10 -8.52
CA GLY A 69 5.36 15.18 -7.54
C GLY A 69 6.75 15.30 -6.92
N ALA A 70 7.35 14.18 -6.53
CA ALA A 70 8.67 14.16 -5.93
C ALA A 70 9.76 14.61 -6.90
N VAL A 71 9.73 14.18 -8.16
CA VAL A 71 10.68 14.62 -9.19
C VAL A 71 10.52 16.11 -9.52
N SER A 72 9.30 16.63 -9.49
CA SER A 72 9.00 18.01 -9.90
C SER A 72 9.18 19.02 -8.78
N PHE A 73 8.85 18.65 -7.54
CA PHE A 73 8.73 19.56 -6.39
C PHE A 73 9.45 19.07 -5.13
N GLY A 74 10.04 17.87 -5.15
CA GLY A 74 10.80 17.33 -4.03
C GLY A 74 12.18 17.97 -3.89
N SER A 75 12.79 17.76 -2.73
CA SER A 75 14.15 18.23 -2.42
C SER A 75 15.06 17.06 -2.09
N LEU A 76 16.17 16.93 -2.81
CA LEU A 76 17.21 15.94 -2.51
C LEU A 76 17.86 16.18 -1.13
N ALA A 77 17.82 17.41 -0.63
CA ALA A 77 18.35 17.72 0.71
C ALA A 77 17.60 16.99 1.83
N ASN A 78 16.32 16.66 1.62
CA ASN A 78 15.54 15.88 2.57
C ASN A 78 15.98 14.39 2.62
N ALA A 79 16.61 13.91 1.55
CA ALA A 79 17.13 12.55 1.45
C ALA A 79 18.59 12.43 1.94
N GLU A 80 19.18 13.50 2.47
CA GLU A 80 20.51 13.47 3.08
C GLU A 80 20.42 13.12 4.59
N PRO A 81 21.34 12.30 5.11
CA PRO A 81 22.39 11.58 4.38
C PRO A 81 21.84 10.38 3.58
N PRO A 82 22.43 10.06 2.40
CA PRO A 82 21.96 8.96 1.55
C PRO A 82 22.09 7.57 2.20
N ILE A 83 22.93 7.45 3.22
CA ILE A 83 23.04 6.26 4.06
C ILE A 83 22.52 6.61 5.44
N ALA A 84 21.48 5.90 5.87
CA ALA A 84 20.87 6.10 7.18
C ALA A 84 21.89 5.82 8.30
N THR A 85 22.05 6.80 9.19
CA THR A 85 22.82 6.69 10.42
C THR A 85 21.88 6.91 11.60
N PRO A 86 21.83 5.99 12.59
CA PRO A 86 22.57 4.74 12.72
C PRO A 86 22.08 3.63 11.77
N ALA A 87 22.97 2.67 11.45
CA ALA A 87 22.67 1.53 10.58
C ALA A 87 21.59 0.58 11.12
N THR A 88 21.19 0.74 12.39
CA THR A 88 20.07 0.00 12.99
C THR A 88 18.76 0.24 12.24
N GLY A 89 18.52 1.44 11.70
CA GLY A 89 17.34 1.72 10.88
C GLY A 89 17.27 0.84 9.62
N ILE A 90 18.40 0.64 8.95
CA ILE A 90 18.51 -0.26 7.79
C ILE A 90 18.16 -1.69 8.19
N LEU A 91 18.68 -2.16 9.34
CA LEU A 91 18.41 -3.50 9.84
C LEU A 91 16.92 -3.68 10.20
N THR A 92 16.29 -2.66 10.80
CA THR A 92 14.85 -2.69 11.09
C THR A 92 14.01 -2.82 9.82
N VAL A 93 14.34 -2.06 8.76
CA VAL A 93 13.67 -2.18 7.46
C VAL A 93 13.88 -3.58 6.87
N LEU A 94 15.10 -4.12 6.93
CA LEU A 94 15.43 -5.45 6.43
C LEU A 94 14.59 -6.57 7.11
N ILE A 95 14.28 -6.40 8.39
CA ILE A 95 13.46 -7.36 9.16
C ILE A 95 11.96 -7.15 8.89
N MET A 96 11.51 -5.89 8.83
CA MET A 96 10.09 -5.55 8.68
C MET A 96 9.56 -5.81 7.27
N VAL A 97 10.33 -5.46 6.22
CA VAL A 97 9.86 -5.54 4.83
C VAL A 97 9.41 -6.94 4.45
N PRO A 98 10.18 -8.03 4.69
CA PRO A 98 9.71 -9.38 4.40
C PRO A 98 8.41 -9.74 5.12
N ALA A 99 8.27 -9.34 6.39
CA ALA A 99 7.04 -9.58 7.16
C ALA A 99 5.83 -8.80 6.62
N MET A 100 6.06 -7.65 5.97
CA MET A 100 5.02 -6.85 5.31
C MET A 100 4.68 -7.34 3.90
N MET A 101 5.48 -8.22 3.29
CA MET A 101 5.22 -8.82 1.97
C MET A 101 4.22 -9.99 2.02
N VAL A 102 3.17 -9.85 2.84
CA VAL A 102 2.03 -10.78 2.87
C VAL A 102 1.31 -10.72 1.53
N GLY A 103 1.20 -11.86 0.85
CA GLY A 103 0.59 -11.98 -0.48
C GLY A 103 1.56 -12.33 -1.60
N PHE A 104 2.85 -12.49 -1.32
CA PHE A 104 3.81 -13.02 -2.30
C PHE A 104 3.45 -14.45 -2.77
N ASP A 105 2.80 -15.24 -1.91
CA ASP A 105 2.37 -16.62 -2.21
C ASP A 105 1.26 -16.70 -3.25
N VAL A 106 0.53 -15.60 -3.50
CA VAL A 106 -0.51 -15.52 -4.53
C VAL A 106 0.09 -15.58 -5.94
N ILE A 107 1.34 -15.14 -6.11
CA ILE A 107 2.00 -15.12 -7.43
C ILE A 107 2.30 -16.55 -7.94
N PRO A 108 2.98 -17.43 -7.19
CA PRO A 108 3.16 -18.81 -7.61
C PRO A 108 1.82 -19.56 -7.72
N GLN A 109 0.86 -19.33 -6.81
CA GLN A 109 -0.48 -19.94 -6.89
C GLN A 109 -1.21 -19.56 -8.19
N SER A 110 -1.26 -18.27 -8.52
CA SER A 110 -1.84 -17.80 -9.78
C SER A 110 -1.08 -18.35 -10.99
N ALA A 111 0.23 -18.56 -10.88
CA ALA A 111 1.03 -19.13 -11.96
C ALA A 111 0.80 -20.65 -12.14
N GLU A 112 0.44 -21.38 -11.08
CA GLU A 112 0.05 -22.79 -11.13
C GLU A 112 -1.32 -22.98 -11.81
N GLU A 113 -2.22 -22.01 -11.67
CA GLU A 113 -3.55 -22.04 -12.31
C GLU A 113 -3.53 -21.69 -13.80
N ILE A 114 -2.47 -21.04 -14.29
CA ILE A 114 -2.35 -20.63 -15.68
C ILE A 114 -1.59 -21.69 -16.48
N ASN A 115 -2.17 -22.14 -17.60
CA ASN A 115 -1.49 -23.03 -18.53
C ASN A 115 -0.41 -22.30 -19.35
N LEU A 116 0.77 -22.13 -18.76
CA LEU A 116 1.96 -21.54 -19.40
C LEU A 116 3.15 -22.52 -19.42
N PRO A 117 4.04 -22.44 -20.42
CA PRO A 117 5.30 -23.18 -20.40
C PRO A 117 6.11 -22.84 -19.13
N SER A 118 6.64 -23.85 -18.44
CA SER A 118 7.30 -23.70 -17.13
C SER A 118 8.40 -22.64 -17.10
N ARG A 119 9.12 -22.45 -18.22
CA ARG A 119 10.16 -21.42 -18.35
C ARG A 119 9.61 -19.98 -18.32
N ARG A 120 8.37 -19.76 -18.80
CA ARG A 120 7.72 -18.45 -18.77
C ARG A 120 7.20 -18.11 -17.38
N ILE A 121 6.72 -19.10 -16.63
CA ILE A 121 6.31 -18.93 -15.22
C ILE A 121 7.49 -18.37 -14.41
N GLY A 122 8.64 -19.05 -14.42
CA GLY A 122 9.83 -18.59 -13.68
C GLY A 122 10.27 -17.17 -14.06
N TRP A 123 10.22 -16.82 -15.35
CA TRP A 123 10.57 -15.47 -15.79
C TRP A 123 9.58 -14.40 -15.33
N LEU A 124 8.27 -14.69 -15.40
CA LEU A 124 7.21 -13.79 -14.92
C LEU A 124 7.31 -13.56 -13.41
N LEU A 125 7.61 -14.61 -12.64
CA LEU A 125 7.85 -14.51 -11.20
C LEU A 125 8.98 -13.54 -10.90
N VAL A 126 10.16 -13.73 -11.50
CA VAL A 126 11.33 -12.85 -11.27
C VAL A 126 11.05 -11.42 -11.71
N LEU A 127 10.41 -11.23 -12.88
CA LEU A 127 10.06 -9.89 -13.36
C LEU A 127 9.11 -9.18 -12.39
N SER A 128 8.06 -9.87 -11.92
CA SER A 128 7.08 -9.31 -11.00
C SER A 128 7.73 -8.85 -9.68
N LEU A 129 8.67 -9.65 -9.14
CA LEU A 129 9.41 -9.32 -7.94
C LEU A 129 10.30 -8.08 -8.16
N LEU A 130 11.03 -8.02 -9.27
CA LEU A 130 11.87 -6.87 -9.59
C LEU A 130 11.04 -5.59 -9.74
N MET A 131 9.88 -5.67 -10.40
CA MET A 131 8.96 -4.55 -10.53
C MET A 131 8.44 -4.08 -9.16
N ALA A 132 8.10 -5.01 -8.26
CA ALA A 132 7.66 -4.68 -6.91
C ALA A 132 8.77 -3.97 -6.12
N VAL A 133 10.01 -4.49 -6.15
CA VAL A 133 11.16 -3.87 -5.48
C VAL A 133 11.41 -2.45 -6.01
N LEU A 134 11.40 -2.27 -7.34
CA LEU A 134 11.57 -0.96 -7.94
C LEU A 134 10.44 0.01 -7.55
N TRP A 135 9.20 -0.48 -7.51
CA TRP A 135 8.05 0.33 -7.11
C TRP A 135 8.15 0.79 -5.65
N TYR A 136 8.44 -0.13 -4.72
CA TYR A 136 8.62 0.22 -3.31
C TYR A 136 9.80 1.16 -3.08
N GLY A 137 10.92 0.93 -3.78
CA GLY A 137 12.07 1.83 -3.76
C GLY A 137 11.70 3.23 -4.26
N ALA A 138 11.00 3.33 -5.38
CA ALA A 138 10.57 4.60 -5.96
C ALA A 138 9.60 5.37 -5.05
N VAL A 139 8.62 4.69 -4.45
CA VAL A 139 7.68 5.29 -3.49
C VAL A 139 8.41 5.76 -2.23
N SER A 140 9.31 4.94 -1.67
CA SER A 140 10.07 5.31 -0.46
C SER A 140 10.98 6.51 -0.72
N PHE A 141 11.65 6.52 -1.87
CA PHE A 141 12.48 7.64 -2.29
C PHE A 141 11.66 8.91 -2.56
N ALA A 142 10.48 8.78 -3.17
CA ALA A 142 9.58 9.91 -3.37
C ALA A 142 9.15 10.55 -2.05
N VAL A 143 8.84 9.71 -1.04
CA VAL A 143 8.51 10.18 0.32
C VAL A 143 9.71 10.86 0.98
N SER A 144 10.92 10.30 0.86
CA SER A 144 12.12 10.91 1.45
C SER A 144 12.49 12.25 0.82
N MET A 145 12.17 12.49 -0.44
CA MET A 145 12.36 13.81 -1.06
C MET A 145 11.26 14.82 -0.67
N ALA A 146 10.09 14.35 -0.24
CA ALA A 146 8.92 15.17 0.05
C ALA A 146 8.85 15.70 1.48
N LEU A 147 9.31 14.89 2.44
CA LEU A 147 9.23 15.16 3.87
C LEU A 147 10.62 15.20 4.47
N ASP A 148 10.87 16.18 5.34
CA ASP A 148 12.11 16.25 6.11
C ASP A 148 12.07 15.23 7.29
N PRO A 149 13.21 14.95 7.95
CA PRO A 149 13.26 13.99 9.05
C PRO A 149 12.26 14.28 10.18
N THR A 150 11.99 15.57 10.46
CA THR A 150 11.06 15.96 11.53
C THR A 150 9.59 15.67 11.15
N ALA A 151 9.21 15.90 9.89
CA ALA A 151 7.89 15.51 9.39
C ALA A 151 7.74 13.98 9.30
N LEU A 152 8.82 13.24 9.00
CA LEU A 152 8.80 11.78 8.96
C LEU A 152 8.59 11.13 10.34
N GLU A 153 8.99 11.78 11.43
CA GLU A 153 8.75 11.28 12.79
C GLU A 153 7.31 11.55 13.29
N SER A 154 6.69 12.63 12.80
CA SER A 154 5.37 13.07 13.25
C SER A 154 4.22 12.66 12.33
N THR A 155 4.54 12.16 11.13
CA THR A 155 3.53 11.70 10.18
C THR A 155 2.81 10.43 10.66
N SER A 156 1.50 10.42 10.50
CA SER A 156 0.69 9.21 10.69
C SER A 156 0.48 8.43 9.39
N MET A 157 0.73 9.08 8.25
CA MET A 157 0.59 8.49 6.92
C MET A 157 1.56 9.13 5.93
N ALA A 158 2.80 8.65 5.96
CA ALA A 158 3.94 9.27 5.25
C ALA A 158 3.68 9.50 3.75
N THR A 159 3.07 8.55 3.05
CA THR A 159 2.79 8.68 1.61
C THR A 159 1.70 9.72 1.29
N ALA A 160 0.69 9.87 2.14
CA ALA A 160 -0.39 10.83 1.94
C ALA A 160 0.06 12.26 2.29
N ASP A 161 0.83 12.40 3.38
CA ASP A 161 1.40 13.68 3.80
C ASP A 161 2.47 14.15 2.79
N ALA A 162 3.30 13.23 2.28
CA ALA A 162 4.25 13.51 1.21
C ALA A 162 3.56 14.05 -0.05
N ALA A 163 2.51 13.37 -0.54
CA ALA A 163 1.76 13.83 -1.70
C ALA A 163 1.09 15.19 -1.46
N THR A 164 0.57 15.43 -0.26
CA THR A 164 -0.02 16.72 0.12
C THR A 164 1.01 17.84 0.12
N SER A 165 2.21 17.57 0.64
CA SER A 165 3.35 18.50 0.66
C SER A 165 3.80 18.84 -0.76
N LEU A 166 4.05 17.83 -1.60
CA LEU A 166 4.57 18.00 -2.97
C LEU A 166 3.63 18.78 -3.88
N TRP A 167 2.32 18.54 -3.78
CA TRP A 167 1.31 19.18 -4.64
C TRP A 167 0.65 20.40 -3.99
N ASN A 168 1.09 20.77 -2.78
CA ASN A 168 0.49 21.81 -1.95
C ASN A 168 -1.05 21.72 -1.89
N GLY A 169 -1.57 20.50 -1.76
CA GLY A 169 -2.99 20.22 -1.97
C GLY A 169 -3.45 18.93 -1.32
N ARG A 170 -4.44 19.04 -0.41
CA ARG A 170 -5.02 17.88 0.31
C ARG A 170 -5.66 16.84 -0.61
N TRP A 171 -6.00 17.24 -1.84
CA TRP A 171 -6.54 16.34 -2.86
C TRP A 171 -5.52 15.25 -3.23
N ALA A 172 -4.23 15.57 -3.29
CA ALA A 172 -3.17 14.62 -3.64
C ALA A 172 -3.00 13.54 -2.56
N GLY A 173 -2.96 13.95 -1.29
CA GLY A 173 -2.99 13.00 -0.16
C GLY A 173 -4.23 12.12 -0.17
N THR A 174 -5.40 12.69 -0.49
CA THR A 174 -6.66 11.94 -0.58
C THR A 174 -6.60 10.87 -1.68
N VAL A 175 -6.06 11.19 -2.85
CA VAL A 175 -5.86 10.22 -3.95
C VAL A 175 -4.95 9.07 -3.50
N LEU A 176 -3.86 9.38 -2.78
CA LEU A 176 -2.96 8.36 -2.23
C LEU A 176 -3.66 7.45 -1.21
N ILE A 177 -4.54 8.00 -0.38
CA ILE A 177 -5.30 7.20 0.59
C ILE A 177 -6.31 6.31 -0.11
N VAL A 178 -7.05 6.83 -1.09
CA VAL A 178 -8.00 6.05 -1.89
C VAL A 178 -7.27 4.93 -2.62
N GLY A 179 -6.11 5.23 -3.23
CA GLY A 179 -5.23 4.23 -3.82
C GLY A 179 -4.78 3.18 -2.80
N GLY A 180 -4.31 3.58 -1.62
CA GLY A 180 -3.86 2.65 -0.58
C GLY A 180 -4.96 1.74 -0.03
N VAL A 181 -6.17 2.28 0.20
CA VAL A 181 -7.34 1.46 0.58
C VAL A 181 -7.71 0.51 -0.54
N GLY A 182 -7.68 0.98 -1.79
CA GLY A 182 -7.83 0.14 -2.97
C GLY A 182 -6.86 -1.03 -2.99
N GLY A 183 -5.56 -0.75 -2.81
CA GLY A 183 -4.51 -1.78 -2.76
C GLY A 183 -4.81 -2.88 -1.75
N ILE A 184 -5.24 -2.52 -0.54
CA ILE A 184 -5.62 -3.49 0.51
C ILE A 184 -6.81 -4.35 0.04
N LEU A 185 -7.85 -3.73 -0.52
CA LEU A 185 -9.03 -4.44 -1.02
C LEU A 185 -8.66 -5.41 -2.16
N THR A 186 -7.76 -5.03 -3.06
CA THR A 186 -7.28 -5.91 -4.15
C THR A 186 -6.50 -7.10 -3.65
N SER A 187 -5.69 -6.94 -2.60
CA SER A 187 -4.98 -8.05 -1.97
C SER A 187 -5.95 -9.01 -1.30
N TRP A 188 -6.93 -8.50 -0.55
CA TRP A 188 -7.98 -9.32 0.07
C TRP A 188 -8.81 -10.07 -0.96
N ASN A 189 -9.16 -9.43 -2.08
CA ASN A 189 -9.86 -10.09 -3.18
C ASN A 189 -9.08 -11.30 -3.70
N ALA A 190 -7.78 -11.13 -3.91
CA ALA A 190 -6.91 -12.18 -4.42
C ALA A 190 -6.83 -13.36 -3.45
N PHE A 191 -6.80 -13.11 -2.13
CA PHE A 191 -6.85 -14.16 -1.11
C PHE A 191 -8.20 -14.88 -0.99
N ILE A 192 -9.31 -14.25 -1.38
CA ILE A 192 -10.64 -14.88 -1.34
C ILE A 192 -10.86 -15.77 -2.56
N ILE A 193 -10.28 -15.40 -3.70
CA ILE A 193 -10.45 -16.10 -4.99
C ILE A 193 -9.45 -17.24 -5.16
N GLY A 194 -8.18 -17.02 -4.79
CA GLY A 194 -7.15 -18.05 -4.82
C GLY A 194 -7.32 -19.04 -3.68
#